data_AF-A0A7S2TJY5-F1
#
_entry.id   AF-A0A7S2TJY5-F1
#
_cell.length_a   1.000
_cell.length_b   1.000
_cell.length_c   1.000
_cell.angle_alpha   90.00
_cell.angle_beta   90.00
_cell.angle_gamma   90.00
#
_symmetry.space_group_name_H-M   'P 1'
#
loop_
_entity.id
_entity.type
_entity.pdbx_description
1 polymer ?
#
loop_
_entity_poly.entity_id
_entity_poly.type
_entity_poly.pdbx_seq_one_letter_code
_entity_poly.pdbx_strand_id
1 'polypeptide(L)'
;MATYEKAMAHRLLRRAKILLKIGDLKRAREATEEYSKMVQNLKLPTTALTEMRALLLTAESQFKDAMEILIPLVQMTGANRGGGVASADVVNNFAVCALFTNQITLALDTMEMAVRADPFQCLNLGMVQNLVALYDLCSMKDQKALLRKLVDRYAADDVAEGCRRNNLW
;
A
#
# COMPACT_ATOMS: atom_id res chain seq x y z
N MET A 1 4.73 18.95 -24.88
CA MET A 1 3.87 19.45 -23.80
C MET A 1 3.41 18.32 -22.87
N ALA A 2 2.73 17.28 -23.37
CA ALA A 2 2.20 16.19 -22.54
C ALA A 2 3.23 15.43 -21.65
N THR A 3 4.50 15.34 -22.06
CA THR A 3 5.57 14.73 -21.25
C THR A 3 5.95 15.56 -20.02
N TYR A 4 5.96 16.88 -20.15
CA TYR A 4 6.28 17.79 -19.05
C TYR A 4 5.18 17.78 -17.97
N GLU A 5 3.92 17.79 -18.39
CA GLU A 5 2.76 17.78 -17.50
C GLU A 5 2.66 16.46 -16.72
N LYS A 6 2.94 15.31 -17.36
CA LYS A 6 3.04 14.02 -16.67
C LYS A 6 4.19 13.98 -15.66
N ALA A 7 5.35 14.55 -16.00
CA ALA A 7 6.47 14.65 -15.06
C ALA A 7 6.13 15.55 -13.86
N MET A 8 5.39 16.64 -14.08
CA MET A 8 4.87 17.50 -13.02
C MET A 8 3.88 16.75 -12.11
N ALA A 9 2.98 15.95 -12.69
CA ALA A 9 2.07 15.07 -11.96
C ALA A 9 2.81 14.11 -11.02
N HIS A 10 3.84 13.43 -11.51
CA HIS A 10 4.67 12.57 -10.66
C HIS A 10 5.40 13.33 -9.55
N ARG A 11 5.89 14.55 -9.83
CA ARG A 11 6.54 15.37 -8.79
C ARG A 11 5.57 15.77 -7.68
N LEU A 12 4.35 16.16 -8.03
CA LEU A 12 3.33 16.53 -7.05
C LEU A 12 2.89 15.34 -6.19
N LEU A 13 2.71 14.16 -6.81
CA LEU A 13 2.44 12.93 -6.08
C LEU A 13 3.57 12.60 -5.08
N ARG A 14 4.84 12.64 -5.52
CA ARG A 14 5.99 12.38 -4.64
C ARG A 14 6.07 13.39 -3.49
N ARG A 15 5.85 14.68 -3.79
CA ARG A 15 5.82 15.74 -2.78
C ARG A 15 4.73 15.49 -1.75
N ALA A 16 3.53 15.13 -2.16
CA ALA A 16 2.43 14.82 -1.24
C ALA A 16 2.76 13.63 -0.31
N LYS A 17 3.35 12.55 -0.86
CA LYS A 17 3.80 11.41 -0.05
C LYS A 17 4.88 11.79 0.98
N ILE A 18 5.84 12.64 0.61
CA ILE A 18 6.87 13.13 1.54
C ILE A 18 6.24 13.98 2.64
N LEU A 19 5.34 14.90 2.28
CA LEU A 19 4.65 15.77 3.24
C LEU A 19 3.83 14.98 4.26
N LEU A 20 3.15 13.91 3.82
CA LEU A 20 2.50 12.98 4.73
C LEU A 20 3.48 12.32 5.70
N LYS A 21 4.62 11.81 5.20
CA LYS A 21 5.63 11.14 6.03
C LYS A 21 6.23 12.05 7.11
N ILE A 22 6.35 13.35 6.84
CA ILE A 22 6.86 14.32 7.82
C ILE A 22 5.75 14.92 8.69
N GLY A 23 4.49 14.54 8.48
CA GLY A 23 3.34 15.01 9.26
C GLY A 23 2.78 16.39 8.85
N ASP A 24 3.21 16.96 7.72
CA ASP A 24 2.67 18.24 7.22
C ASP A 24 1.38 18.00 6.43
N LEU A 25 0.29 17.73 7.16
CA LEU A 25 -1.00 17.36 6.59
C LEU A 25 -1.61 18.48 5.73
N LYS A 26 -1.39 19.74 6.13
CA LYS A 26 -1.90 20.90 5.41
C LYS A 26 -1.31 20.96 4.00
N ARG A 27 0.02 20.94 3.88
CA ARG A 27 0.67 21.00 2.58
C ARG A 27 0.48 19.70 1.79
N ALA A 28 0.38 18.56 2.46
CA ALA A 28 0.06 17.29 1.81
C ALA A 28 -1.30 17.35 1.11
N ARG A 29 -2.31 17.93 1.76
CA ARG A 29 -3.64 18.15 1.19
C ARG A 29 -3.59 19.10 0.00
N GLU A 30 -2.91 20.24 0.13
CA GLU A 30 -2.74 21.21 -0.96
C GLU A 30 -2.08 20.56 -2.19
N ALA A 31 -1.00 19.81 -2.00
CA ALA A 31 -0.31 19.09 -3.08
C ALA A 31 -1.18 17.99 -3.70
N THR A 32 -2.00 17.31 -2.90
CA THR A 32 -2.94 16.27 -3.38
C THR A 32 -4.06 16.89 -4.21
N GLU A 33 -4.57 18.06 -3.82
CA GLU A 33 -5.60 18.78 -4.58
C GLU A 33 -5.04 19.32 -5.90
N GLU A 34 -3.82 19.84 -5.90
CA GLU A 34 -3.13 20.23 -7.13
C GLU A 34 -2.91 19.03 -8.07
N TYR A 35 -2.52 17.88 -7.51
CA TYR A 35 -2.42 16.63 -8.24
C TYR A 35 -3.78 16.17 -8.79
N SER A 36 -4.85 16.28 -8.01
CA SER A 36 -6.23 15.95 -8.43
C SER A 36 -6.66 16.71 -9.68
N LYS A 37 -6.42 18.03 -9.70
CA LYS A 37 -6.71 18.89 -10.86
C LYS A 37 -5.97 18.45 -12.12
N MET A 38 -4.69 18.09 -12.00
CA MET A 38 -3.93 17.57 -13.13
C MET A 38 -4.42 16.19 -13.59
N VAL A 39 -4.75 15.29 -12.67
CA VAL A 39 -5.30 13.97 -13.01
C VAL A 39 -6.58 14.12 -13.83
N GLN A 40 -7.46 15.05 -13.46
CA GLN A 40 -8.68 15.37 -14.20
C GLN A 40 -8.36 15.98 -15.58
N ASN A 41 -7.53 17.02 -15.63
CA ASN A 41 -7.18 17.73 -16.86
C ASN A 41 -6.49 16.81 -17.89
N LEU A 42 -5.58 15.96 -17.42
CA LEU A 42 -4.77 15.06 -18.26
C LEU A 42 -5.42 13.69 -18.45
N LYS A 43 -6.60 13.45 -17.86
CA LYS A 43 -7.32 12.16 -17.86
C LYS A 43 -6.42 10.98 -17.45
N LEU A 44 -5.62 11.18 -16.39
CA LEU A 44 -4.72 10.16 -15.86
C LEU A 44 -5.49 9.12 -15.03
N PRO A 45 -4.93 7.92 -14.80
CA PRO A 45 -5.50 6.95 -13.88
C PRO A 45 -5.66 7.54 -12.47
N THR A 46 -6.84 7.33 -11.87
CA THR A 46 -7.19 7.88 -10.56
C THR A 46 -6.65 7.05 -9.39
N THR A 47 -6.12 5.84 -9.64
CA THR A 47 -5.63 4.90 -8.61
C THR A 47 -4.70 5.57 -7.59
N ALA A 48 -3.67 6.27 -8.06
CA ALA A 48 -2.70 6.94 -7.19
C ALA A 48 -3.33 8.14 -6.44
N LEU A 49 -4.32 8.81 -7.03
CA LEU A 49 -5.06 9.87 -6.34
C LEU A 49 -5.95 9.30 -5.23
N THR A 50 -6.63 8.18 -5.51
CA THR A 50 -7.46 7.46 -4.54
C THR A 50 -6.62 6.98 -3.35
N GLU A 51 -5.45 6.39 -3.60
CA GLU A 51 -4.49 5.99 -2.56
C GLU A 51 -4.06 7.20 -1.70
N MET A 52 -3.70 8.33 -2.33
CA MET A 52 -3.33 9.55 -1.62
C MET A 52 -4.44 10.11 -0.74
N ARG A 53 -5.69 10.07 -1.20
CA ARG A 53 -6.85 10.52 -0.42
C ARG A 53 -7.07 9.60 0.78
N ALA A 54 -6.96 8.28 0.60
CA ALA A 54 -7.05 7.35 1.70
C ALA A 54 -5.95 7.61 2.75
N LEU A 55 -4.70 7.81 2.33
CA LEU A 55 -3.60 8.13 3.24
C LEU A 55 -3.83 9.42 4.04
N LEU A 56 -4.39 10.46 3.42
CA LEU A 56 -4.76 11.70 4.12
C LEU A 56 -5.83 11.43 5.18
N LEU A 57 -6.87 10.68 4.85
CA LEU A 57 -7.93 10.31 5.81
C LEU A 57 -7.36 9.48 6.96
N THR A 58 -6.49 8.50 6.68
CA THR A 58 -5.78 7.72 7.70
C THR A 58 -4.98 8.63 8.62
N ALA A 59 -4.25 9.61 8.08
CA ALA A 59 -3.47 10.55 8.87
C ALA A 59 -4.34 11.48 9.74
N GLU A 60 -5.61 11.67 9.36
CA GLU A 60 -6.61 12.43 10.12
C GLU A 60 -7.43 11.54 11.08
N SER A 61 -7.02 10.29 11.28
CA SER A 61 -7.73 9.29 12.09
C SER A 61 -9.13 8.95 11.56
N GLN A 62 -9.44 9.27 10.31
CA GLN A 62 -10.70 8.93 9.63
C GLN A 62 -10.60 7.54 8.99
N PHE A 63 -10.34 6.53 9.81
CA PHE A 63 -10.02 5.18 9.34
C PHE A 63 -11.18 4.50 8.58
N LYS A 64 -12.43 4.74 9.00
CA LYS A 64 -13.60 4.19 8.34
C LYS A 64 -13.73 4.71 6.91
N ASP A 65 -13.65 6.03 6.74
CA ASP A 65 -13.75 6.68 5.43
C ASP A 65 -12.56 6.31 4.54
N ALA A 66 -11.34 6.24 5.12
CA ALA A 66 -10.16 5.76 4.42
C ALA A 66 -10.33 4.33 3.89
N MET A 67 -10.86 3.44 4.73
CA MET A 67 -11.13 2.05 4.38
C MET A 67 -12.14 1.94 3.24
N GLU A 68 -13.25 2.68 3.29
CA GLU A 68 -14.26 2.70 2.23
C GLU A 68 -13.68 3.11 0.87
N ILE A 69 -12.74 4.06 0.86
CA ILE A 69 -12.00 4.48 -0.35
C ILE A 69 -11.03 3.38 -0.84
N LEU A 70 -10.45 2.59 0.06
CA LEU A 70 -9.45 1.56 -0.26
C LEU A 70 -10.07 0.25 -0.77
N ILE A 71 -11.29 -0.10 -0.35
CA ILE A 71 -12.02 -1.31 -0.80
C ILE A 71 -11.92 -1.53 -2.32
N PRO A 72 -12.28 -0.55 -3.17
CA PRO A 72 -12.22 -0.76 -4.62
C PRO A 72 -10.79 -0.97 -5.12
N LEU A 73 -9.77 -0.39 -4.48
CA LEU A 73 -8.37 -0.60 -4.88
C LEU A 73 -7.87 -2.01 -4.52
N VAL A 74 -8.30 -2.54 -3.37
CA VAL A 74 -8.03 -3.91 -2.96
C VAL A 74 -8.74 -4.90 -3.89
N GLN A 75 -9.94 -4.56 -4.39
CA GLN A 75 -10.76 -5.42 -5.26
C GLN A 75 -10.44 -5.32 -6.77
N MET A 76 -9.92 -4.18 -7.25
CA MET A 76 -9.67 -3.93 -8.69
C MET A 76 -8.56 -4.81 -9.29
N THR A 77 -7.81 -5.51 -8.47
CA THR A 77 -6.63 -6.32 -8.83
C THR A 77 -6.97 -7.76 -9.24
N GLY A 78 -8.01 -7.89 -10.06
CA GLY A 78 -8.41 -9.18 -10.65
C GLY A 78 -9.20 -9.09 -11.96
N ALA A 79 -9.60 -7.89 -12.40
CA ALA A 79 -10.63 -7.76 -13.43
C ALA A 79 -10.12 -7.64 -14.89
N ASN A 80 -8.82 -7.48 -15.14
CA ASN A 80 -8.27 -7.41 -16.51
C ASN A 80 -7.01 -8.28 -16.65
N ARG A 81 -7.22 -9.50 -17.18
CA ARG A 81 -6.25 -10.47 -17.73
C ARG A 81 -4.76 -10.14 -17.53
N GLY A 82 -4.20 -10.62 -16.42
CA GLY A 82 -2.78 -10.51 -16.04
C GLY A 82 -2.70 -10.29 -14.54
N GLY A 83 -2.93 -11.33 -13.75
CA GLY A 83 -3.16 -11.28 -12.30
C GLY A 83 -2.07 -10.54 -11.55
N GLY A 84 -2.35 -9.30 -11.17
CA GLY A 84 -1.54 -8.55 -10.21
C GLY A 84 -2.38 -8.41 -8.95
N VAL A 85 -1.80 -8.72 -7.80
CA VAL A 85 -2.35 -8.44 -6.46
C VAL A 85 -2.41 -6.93 -6.24
N ALA A 86 -3.33 -6.42 -5.42
CA ALA A 86 -3.25 -5.04 -4.95
C ALA A 86 -1.85 -4.74 -4.43
N SER A 87 -1.34 -3.53 -4.70
CA SER A 87 0.00 -3.20 -4.23
C SER A 87 0.09 -3.43 -2.73
N ALA A 88 1.25 -3.92 -2.28
CA ALA A 88 1.47 -4.23 -0.89
C ALA A 88 1.14 -3.02 0.02
N ASP A 89 1.42 -1.81 -0.44
CA ASP A 89 1.06 -0.56 0.24
C ASP A 89 -0.46 -0.39 0.42
N VAL A 90 -1.25 -0.65 -0.62
CA VAL A 90 -2.72 -0.52 -0.54
C VAL A 90 -3.30 -1.55 0.42
N VAL A 91 -2.85 -2.80 0.33
CA VAL A 91 -3.28 -3.88 1.24
C VAL A 91 -2.90 -3.56 2.68
N ASN A 92 -1.67 -3.09 2.90
CA ASN A 92 -1.18 -2.77 4.23
C ASN A 92 -1.96 -1.59 4.85
N ASN A 93 -2.18 -0.52 4.09
CA ASN A 93 -2.97 0.62 4.56
C ASN A 93 -4.43 0.25 4.83
N PHE A 94 -5.02 -0.61 3.99
CA PHE A 94 -6.36 -1.14 4.23
C PHE A 94 -6.41 -1.95 5.53
N ALA A 95 -5.44 -2.84 5.76
CA ALA A 95 -5.38 -3.66 6.96
C ALA A 95 -5.21 -2.82 8.23
N VAL A 96 -4.42 -1.75 8.18
CA VAL A 96 -4.31 -0.77 9.28
C VAL A 96 -5.67 -0.13 9.55
N CYS A 97 -6.38 0.33 8.52
CA CYS A 97 -7.71 0.92 8.70
C CYS A 97 -8.74 -0.11 9.23
N ALA A 98 -8.68 -1.36 8.76
CA ALA A 98 -9.51 -2.45 9.25
C ALA A 98 -9.23 -2.75 10.73
N LEU A 99 -7.95 -2.74 11.15
CA LEU A 99 -7.56 -2.87 12.57
C LEU A 99 -8.16 -1.75 13.43
N PHE A 100 -8.00 -0.47 13.03
CA PHE A 100 -8.55 0.68 13.77
C PHE A 100 -10.09 0.75 13.78
N THR A 101 -10.75 -0.04 12.92
CA THR A 101 -12.22 -0.19 12.90
C THR A 101 -12.68 -1.52 13.51
N ASN A 102 -11.81 -2.20 14.27
CA ASN A 102 -12.07 -3.47 14.95
C ASN A 102 -12.42 -4.66 14.01
N GLN A 103 -12.03 -4.59 12.74
CA GLN A 103 -12.21 -5.66 11.76
C GLN A 103 -10.92 -6.48 11.61
N ILE A 104 -10.46 -7.07 12.70
CA ILE A 104 -9.15 -7.76 12.79
C ILE A 104 -9.09 -8.97 11.84
N THR A 105 -10.16 -9.76 11.76
CA THR A 105 -10.24 -10.92 10.85
C THR A 105 -10.13 -10.49 9.40
N LEU A 106 -10.84 -9.42 9.01
CA LEU A 106 -10.75 -8.86 7.66
C LEU A 106 -9.34 -8.36 7.33
N ALA A 107 -8.67 -7.72 8.29
CA ALA A 107 -7.29 -7.27 8.13
C ALA A 107 -6.34 -8.46 7.86
N LEU A 108 -6.44 -9.50 8.69
CA LEU A 108 -5.65 -10.73 8.56
C LEU A 108 -5.91 -11.43 7.23
N ASP A 109 -7.17 -11.72 6.90
CA ASP A 109 -7.55 -12.44 5.69
C ASP A 109 -7.03 -11.71 4.44
N THR A 110 -7.18 -10.37 4.40
CA THR A 110 -6.74 -9.57 3.27
C THR A 110 -5.22 -9.59 3.10
N MET A 111 -4.47 -9.44 4.20
CA MET A 111 -3.00 -9.47 4.15
C MET A 111 -2.46 -10.86 3.80
N GLU A 112 -3.03 -11.92 4.38
CA GLU A 112 -2.62 -13.30 4.08
C GLU A 112 -2.94 -13.69 2.65
N MET A 113 -4.10 -13.29 2.13
CA MET A 113 -4.45 -13.51 0.72
C MET A 113 -3.45 -12.82 -0.21
N ALA A 114 -3.07 -11.57 0.09
CA ALA A 114 -2.08 -10.84 -0.71
C ALA A 114 -0.70 -11.52 -0.68
N VAL A 115 -0.22 -11.89 0.51
CA VAL A 115 1.05 -12.62 0.67
C VAL A 115 1.01 -13.98 -0.02
N ARG A 116 -0.10 -14.71 0.04
CA ARG A 116 -0.23 -16.01 -0.63
C ARG A 116 -0.25 -15.87 -2.16
N ALA A 117 -0.84 -14.79 -2.66
CA ALA A 117 -0.96 -14.55 -4.10
C ALA A 117 0.34 -14.03 -4.72
N ASP A 118 1.05 -13.12 -4.05
CA ASP A 118 2.37 -12.63 -4.50
C ASP A 118 3.31 -12.37 -3.30
N PRO A 119 4.00 -13.42 -2.83
CA PRO A 119 4.93 -13.30 -1.71
C PRO A 119 6.09 -12.35 -2.00
N PHE A 120 6.59 -12.29 -3.24
CA PHE A 120 7.75 -11.46 -3.60
C PHE A 120 7.45 -9.97 -3.48
N GLN A 121 6.27 -9.54 -3.92
CA GLN A 121 5.87 -8.12 -3.80
C GLN A 121 5.33 -7.78 -2.41
N CYS A 122 4.69 -8.73 -1.73
CA CYS A 122 3.97 -8.45 -0.48
C CYS A 122 4.81 -8.63 0.79
N LEU A 123 5.88 -9.44 0.79
CA LEU A 123 6.71 -9.67 2.00
C LEU A 123 7.72 -8.54 2.28
N ASN A 124 7.30 -7.29 2.13
CA ASN A 124 8.11 -6.15 2.58
C ASN A 124 8.04 -5.98 4.11
N LEU A 125 9.00 -5.22 4.66
CA LEU A 125 9.13 -4.99 6.10
C LEU A 125 7.83 -4.52 6.76
N GLY A 126 7.11 -3.58 6.13
CA GLY A 126 5.87 -3.02 6.68
C GLY A 126 4.74 -4.04 6.76
N MET A 127 4.56 -4.86 5.72
CA MET A 127 3.56 -5.93 5.70
C MET A 127 3.87 -6.97 6.79
N VAL A 128 5.14 -7.40 6.91
CA VAL A 128 5.57 -8.40 7.88
C VAL A 128 5.36 -7.92 9.31
N GLN A 129 5.75 -6.67 9.61
CA GLN A 129 5.58 -6.10 10.95
C GLN A 129 4.10 -6.02 11.35
N ASN A 130 3.23 -5.61 10.43
CA ASN A 130 1.80 -5.51 10.70
C ASN A 130 1.13 -6.89 10.84
N LEU A 131 1.50 -7.88 10.02
CA LEU A 131 1.04 -9.27 10.20
C LEU A 131 1.49 -9.86 11.55
N VAL A 132 2.75 -9.62 11.95
CA VAL A 132 3.25 -10.07 13.26
C VAL A 132 2.44 -9.44 14.40
N ALA A 133 2.16 -8.14 14.32
CA ALA A 133 1.36 -7.45 15.32
C ALA A 133 -0.07 -8.01 15.40
N LEU A 134 -0.70 -8.29 14.25
CA LEU A 134 -2.03 -8.91 14.19
C LEU A 134 -2.01 -10.34 14.77
N TYR A 135 -1.01 -11.15 14.45
CA TYR A 135 -0.88 -12.49 15.03
C TYR A 135 -0.63 -12.47 16.53
N ASP A 136 0.15 -11.51 17.04
CA ASP A 136 0.35 -11.34 18.47
C ASP A 136 -0.97 -10.95 19.16
N LEU A 137 -1.73 -10.03 18.56
CA LEU A 137 -3.05 -9.62 19.05
C LEU A 137 -4.04 -10.80 19.10
N CYS A 138 -4.00 -11.69 18.11
CA CYS A 138 -4.85 -12.87 18.02
C CYS A 138 -4.26 -14.14 18.67
N SER A 139 -3.08 -14.06 19.31
CA SER A 139 -2.36 -15.20 19.89
C SER A 139 -2.06 -16.35 18.90
N MET A 140 -1.85 -16.04 17.62
CA MET A 140 -1.64 -16.97 16.51
C MET A 140 -0.15 -17.33 16.34
N LYS A 141 0.40 -18.08 17.31
CA LYS A 141 1.84 -18.40 17.38
C LYS A 141 2.36 -19.20 16.20
N ASP A 142 1.57 -20.15 15.69
CA ASP A 142 1.98 -21.05 14.60
C ASP A 142 2.05 -20.30 13.26
N GLN A 143 1.09 -19.43 12.99
CA GLN A 143 1.04 -18.57 11.81
C GLN A 143 2.21 -17.58 11.81
N LYS A 144 2.52 -17.00 12.98
CA LYS A 144 3.70 -16.16 13.16
C LYS A 144 5.01 -16.92 12.89
N ALA A 145 5.12 -18.17 13.34
CA ALA A 145 6.28 -19.01 13.06
C ALA A 145 6.39 -19.36 11.56
N LEU A 146 5.25 -19.62 10.90
CA LEU A 146 5.21 -19.87 9.45
C LEU A 146 5.61 -18.63 8.65
N LEU A 147 5.12 -17.45 9.03
CA LEU A 147 5.50 -16.19 8.39
C LEU A 147 7.02 -15.96 8.44
N ARG A 148 7.66 -16.22 9.58
CA ARG A 148 9.13 -16.12 9.70
C ARG A 148 9.85 -17.03 8.70
N LYS A 149 9.43 -18.29 8.60
CA LYS A 149 10.00 -19.24 7.63
C LYS A 149 9.80 -18.77 6.19
N LEU A 150 8.67 -18.14 5.87
CA LEU A 150 8.42 -17.55 4.56
C LEU A 150 9.37 -16.38 4.29
N VAL A 151 9.51 -15.46 5.24
CA VAL A 151 10.45 -14.33 5.14
C VAL A 151 11.87 -14.82 4.91
N ASP A 152 12.34 -15.80 5.69
CA ASP A 152 13.70 -16.35 5.53
C ASP A 152 13.92 -16.96 4.14
N ARG A 153 12.90 -17.64 3.61
CA ARG A 153 12.94 -18.25 2.27
C ARG A 153 13.02 -17.20 1.17
N TYR A 154 12.12 -16.22 1.20
CA TYR A 154 12.07 -15.18 0.16
C TYR A 154 13.22 -14.17 0.28
N ALA A 155 13.75 -13.92 1.49
CA ALA A 155 14.96 -13.13 1.67
C ALA A 155 16.20 -13.80 1.05
N ALA A 156 16.30 -15.14 1.14
CA ALA A 156 17.36 -15.89 0.48
C ALA A 156 17.24 -15.83 -1.06
N ASP A 157 16.01 -15.89 -1.57
CA ASP A 157 15.73 -15.76 -3.01
C ASP A 157 16.03 -14.33 -3.50
N ASP A 158 15.72 -13.29 -2.73
CA ASP A 158 16.08 -11.89 -3.02
C ASP A 158 17.61 -11.69 -3.08
N VAL A 159 18.41 -12.40 -2.27
CA VAL A 159 19.89 -12.35 -2.38
C VAL A 159 20.37 -13.04 -3.66
N ALA A 160 19.74 -14.16 -4.04
CA ALA A 160 20.06 -14.86 -5.28
C ALA A 160 19.64 -14.08 -6.54
N GLU A 161 18.55 -13.30 -6.45
CA GLU A 161 18.03 -12.46 -7.52
C GLU A 161 18.63 -11.04 -7.53
N GLY A 162 19.06 -10.52 -6.38
CA GLY A 162 19.84 -9.29 -6.22
C GLY A 162 21.21 -9.36 -6.88
N CYS A 163 21.81 -10.56 -6.95
CA CYS A 163 22.96 -10.82 -7.83
C CYS A 163 22.63 -10.68 -9.33
N ARG A 164 21.36 -10.67 -9.75
CA ARG A 164 20.92 -10.39 -11.14
C ARG A 164 20.35 -8.99 -11.34
N ARG A 165 19.88 -8.32 -10.29
CA ARG A 165 19.32 -6.96 -10.33
C ARG A 165 20.18 -5.98 -9.53
N ASN A 166 21.48 -5.95 -9.78
CA ASN A 166 22.24 -4.73 -9.53
C ASN A 166 21.78 -3.67 -10.54
N ASN A 167 20.80 -2.86 -10.16
CA ASN A 167 20.76 -1.44 -10.47
C ASN A 167 19.68 -0.72 -9.63
N LEU A 168 20.20 0.02 -8.65
CA LEU A 168 19.71 1.30 -8.13
C LEU A 168 18.56 1.29 -7.12
N TRP A 169 18.97 1.49 -5.86
CA TRP A 169 18.33 2.38 -4.89
C TRP A 169 17.91 3.72 -5.50
#